data_AF-A0A3D1GBJ1-F1
#
_entry.id   AF-A0A3D1GBJ1-F1
#
_cell.length_a   1.000
_cell.length_b   1.000
_cell.length_c   1.000
_cell.angle_alpha   90.00
_cell.angle_beta   90.00
_cell.angle_gamma   90.00
#
_symmetry.space_group_name_H-M   'P 1'
#
loop_
_entity.id
_entity.type
_entity.pdbx_description
1 polymer ?
#
loop_
_entity_poly.entity_id
_entity_poly.type
_entity_poly.pdbx_seq_one_letter_code
_entity_poly.pdbx_strand_id
1 'polypeptide(L)'
;MNKATKVFMSVFVLTLALVSSSFAQNTLFFSQYNEGGSNNKALEIYNPTADTVWLSGYAFPNVSNDPTTPGEFEYWNDFPDSAYILPGDVYVIVHPDADSVMKAAGDYEFTYLSNGDDGFYLVEGDSAAGSSFTVIDKIGTWDADPGSGWDVAGVTNATADHTLYRKPTVMTGNTDWAASAGTDAVSSEWIVAGKDVFTGLGDHSVDKTTTIDEITENVVNAWNFDDMSLGVWSVDTNPDYGVGGTVEVAADIAASGDYSARVMAVDTLEKVGIITFDIDGLGIQEGDTMYFRVWVSAADLAKFDALQPFTQSGNDWSQWSDAYYESSSLTADTWTWLKVGIPAPKDGKFQKAGLQVTGSAATVAETPVVYVDDITVVRPGGVQPDPVNVTFTVNTSTIPDTVNADNYSLYINGAIKGAGAGQSFVGGETITWDANATATLDNVGGDYWTATYQMMPGDTLLYKYRYLNAVTEASDDENGFATDVNPAGWDTRGIVVTSDTVLNVDYFNDSSDSPAPADLVPFESKEDSVTVMFRVNVGGQVQVGSFDPETDQVGLRGNPEFFNNPSD
;
A
#
# COMPACT_ATOMS: atom_id res chain seq x y z
N MET A 1 72.71 -9.12 -31.46
CA MET A 1 71.70 -8.21 -30.89
C MET A 1 70.32 -8.75 -31.23
N ASN A 2 69.57 -9.14 -30.20
CA ASN A 2 68.20 -9.64 -30.26
C ASN A 2 67.25 -8.63 -30.90
N LYS A 3 66.26 -9.10 -31.68
CA LYS A 3 64.98 -8.40 -31.77
C LYS A 3 63.82 -9.40 -31.66
N ALA A 4 63.23 -9.36 -30.48
CA ALA A 4 62.02 -10.04 -30.08
C ALA A 4 60.80 -9.45 -30.78
N THR A 5 59.85 -10.35 -30.99
CA THR A 5 58.44 -10.19 -31.36
C THR A 5 57.76 -9.05 -30.61
N LYS A 6 57.06 -8.16 -31.33
CA LYS A 6 56.04 -7.27 -30.75
C LYS A 6 54.69 -7.63 -31.34
N VAL A 7 53.84 -8.21 -30.50
CA VAL A 7 52.40 -8.39 -30.71
C VAL A 7 51.74 -7.03 -30.52
N PHE A 8 50.96 -6.59 -31.50
CA PHE A 8 50.08 -5.41 -31.39
C PHE A 8 48.80 -5.83 -30.66
N MET A 9 48.58 -5.28 -29.47
CA MET A 9 47.32 -5.40 -28.74
C MET A 9 46.46 -4.18 -29.11
N SER A 10 45.32 -4.43 -29.76
CA SER A 10 44.36 -3.41 -30.17
C SER A 10 43.48 -3.05 -28.97
N VAL A 11 43.51 -1.80 -28.53
CA VAL A 11 42.64 -1.29 -27.45
C VAL A 11 41.31 -0.90 -28.08
N PHE A 12 40.24 -1.62 -27.73
CA PHE A 12 38.87 -1.29 -28.08
C PHE A 12 38.31 -0.41 -26.95
N VAL A 13 38.20 0.90 -27.19
CA VAL A 13 37.57 1.84 -26.25
C VAL A 13 36.07 1.79 -26.50
N LEU A 14 35.35 1.10 -25.60
CA LEU A 14 33.89 1.08 -25.57
C LEU A 14 33.42 2.35 -24.86
N THR A 15 33.00 3.37 -25.61
CA THR A 15 32.28 4.52 -25.08
C THR A 15 30.87 4.09 -24.69
N LEU A 16 30.65 3.88 -23.38
CA LEU A 16 29.34 3.66 -22.79
C LEU A 16 28.61 5.02 -22.75
N ALA A 17 27.71 5.26 -23.71
CA ALA A 17 26.77 6.36 -23.61
C ALA A 17 25.74 5.99 -22.54
N LEU A 18 25.82 6.64 -21.39
CA LEU A 18 24.74 6.65 -20.40
C LEU A 18 23.53 7.32 -21.04
N VAL A 19 22.59 6.51 -21.51
CA VAL A 19 21.24 6.95 -21.79
C VAL A 19 20.56 7.00 -20.42
N SER A 20 20.52 8.19 -19.81
CA SER A 20 19.65 8.44 -18.67
C SER A 20 18.21 8.43 -19.17
N SER A 21 17.60 7.26 -19.24
CA SER A 21 16.15 7.12 -19.25
C SER A 21 15.67 7.53 -17.86
N SER A 22 15.15 8.76 -17.73
CA SER A 22 14.31 9.13 -16.61
C SER A 22 13.07 8.25 -16.69
N PHE A 23 13.05 7.16 -15.93
CA PHE A 23 11.79 6.53 -15.57
C PHE A 23 10.98 7.62 -14.86
N ALA A 24 9.78 7.93 -15.34
CA ALA A 24 8.84 8.72 -14.58
C ALA A 24 8.68 7.99 -13.23
N GLN A 25 9.13 8.62 -12.17
CA GLN A 25 8.90 8.15 -10.81
C GLN A 25 7.38 8.01 -10.67
N ASN A 26 6.88 6.89 -10.17
CA ASN A 26 5.46 6.80 -9.80
C ASN A 26 5.17 7.97 -8.86
N THR A 27 4.43 8.96 -9.34
CA THR A 27 4.25 10.21 -8.62
C THR A 27 3.12 10.07 -7.63
N LEU A 28 3.18 10.84 -6.54
CA LEU A 28 2.05 11.03 -5.64
C LEU A 28 0.77 11.35 -6.44
N PHE A 29 -0.40 11.06 -5.90
CA PHE A 29 -1.66 11.45 -6.54
C PHE A 29 -2.77 11.64 -5.52
N PHE A 30 -3.80 12.40 -5.89
CA PHE A 30 -5.02 12.51 -5.10
C PHE A 30 -5.79 11.19 -5.14
N SER A 31 -5.87 10.51 -4.00
CA SER A 31 -6.60 9.25 -3.84
C SER A 31 -8.05 9.45 -3.41
N GLN A 32 -8.34 10.56 -2.74
CA GLN A 32 -9.70 10.92 -2.34
C GLN A 32 -9.89 12.43 -2.29
N TYR A 33 -11.09 12.87 -2.65
CA TYR A 33 -11.56 14.24 -2.52
C TYR A 33 -12.94 14.24 -1.88
N ASN A 34 -13.14 15.08 -0.86
CA ASN A 34 -14.43 15.24 -0.20
C ASN A 34 -14.88 16.69 -0.29
N GLU A 35 -16.06 16.91 -0.85
CA GLU A 35 -16.80 18.16 -0.75
C GLU A 35 -18.22 17.82 -0.26
N GLY A 36 -18.42 17.96 1.05
CA GLY A 36 -19.63 17.54 1.73
C GLY A 36 -20.41 18.70 2.36
N GLY A 37 -21.26 18.36 3.33
CA GLY A 37 -22.05 19.35 4.04
C GLY A 37 -21.19 20.31 4.86
N SER A 38 -21.40 21.61 4.67
CA SER A 38 -20.74 22.67 5.45
C SER A 38 -19.20 22.61 5.33
N ASN A 39 -18.53 22.04 6.33
CA ASN A 39 -17.08 22.01 6.44
C ASN A 39 -16.53 20.58 6.30
N ASN A 40 -17.34 19.61 5.89
CA ASN A 40 -16.90 18.24 5.62
C ASN A 40 -16.09 18.18 4.33
N LYS A 41 -14.84 18.62 4.40
CA LYS A 41 -13.95 18.80 3.25
C LYS A 41 -12.59 18.18 3.53
N ALA A 42 -12.05 17.48 2.53
CA ALA A 42 -10.72 16.89 2.60
C ALA A 42 -10.09 16.69 1.21
N LEU A 43 -8.76 16.68 1.20
CA LEU A 43 -7.91 16.15 0.13
C LEU A 43 -7.06 15.04 0.72
N GLU A 44 -6.99 13.90 0.04
CA GLU A 44 -6.10 12.80 0.41
C GLU A 44 -5.10 12.56 -0.72
N ILE A 45 -3.82 12.45 -0.35
CA ILE A 45 -2.72 12.21 -1.28
C ILE A 45 -2.10 10.86 -0.97
N TYR A 46 -2.00 9.98 -1.95
CA TYR A 46 -1.38 8.68 -1.83
C TYR A 46 0.06 8.67 -2.31
N ASN A 47 0.92 7.93 -1.62
CA ASN A 47 2.28 7.62 -2.05
C ASN A 47 2.38 6.19 -2.61
N PRO A 48 2.33 6.01 -3.94
CA PRO A 48 2.50 4.69 -4.58
C PRO A 48 3.95 4.20 -4.62
N THR A 49 4.92 4.99 -4.16
CA THR A 49 6.35 4.64 -4.26
C THR A 49 6.77 3.67 -3.16
N ALA A 50 7.95 3.07 -3.33
CA ALA A 50 8.59 2.22 -2.33
C ALA A 50 9.36 3.02 -1.27
N ASP A 51 9.46 4.34 -1.42
CA ASP A 51 10.26 5.23 -0.57
C ASP A 51 9.37 6.22 0.19
N THR A 52 9.84 6.69 1.34
CA THR A 52 9.19 7.81 2.04
C THR A 52 9.34 9.07 1.20
N VAL A 53 8.22 9.75 0.94
CA VAL A 53 8.21 11.02 0.21
C VAL A 53 8.06 12.16 1.21
N TRP A 54 9.07 13.03 1.31
CA TRP A 54 9.00 14.26 2.08
C TRP A 54 8.30 15.35 1.28
N LEU A 55 7.29 15.99 1.89
CA LEU A 55 6.44 16.95 1.21
C LEU A 55 6.96 18.39 1.23
N SER A 56 8.14 18.64 1.82
CA SER A 56 8.78 19.97 1.86
C SER A 56 9.23 20.50 0.49
N GLY A 57 9.22 19.66 -0.54
CA GLY A 57 9.41 20.05 -1.95
C GLY A 57 8.13 20.02 -2.79
N TYR A 58 6.97 19.81 -2.15
CA TYR A 58 5.67 19.68 -2.80
C TYR A 58 4.74 20.80 -2.33
N ALA A 59 3.70 21.06 -3.12
CA ALA A 59 2.65 22.01 -2.78
C ALA A 59 1.30 21.58 -3.38
N PHE A 60 0.22 22.18 -2.88
CA PHE A 60 -1.14 21.99 -3.39
C PHE A 60 -1.80 23.32 -3.80
N PRO A 61 -1.24 24.03 -4.80
CA PRO A 61 -1.78 25.31 -5.25
C PRO A 61 -3.19 25.19 -5.80
N ASN A 62 -3.96 26.27 -5.67
CA ASN A 62 -5.34 26.31 -6.12
C ASN A 62 -5.75 27.64 -6.76
N VAL A 63 -6.85 27.57 -7.52
CA VAL A 63 -7.68 28.69 -7.96
C VAL A 63 -9.02 28.58 -7.28
N SER A 64 -9.56 29.70 -6.81
CA SER A 64 -10.88 29.71 -6.17
C SER A 64 -11.96 30.26 -7.10
N ASN A 65 -12.92 29.42 -7.47
CA ASN A 65 -13.99 29.73 -8.44
C ASN A 65 -13.43 30.16 -9.82
N ASP A 66 -13.56 31.45 -10.19
CA ASP A 66 -13.18 31.99 -11.50
C ASP A 66 -11.73 32.50 -11.51
N PRO A 67 -10.84 31.95 -12.36
CA PRO A 67 -9.44 32.38 -12.41
C PRO A 67 -9.31 33.83 -12.86
N THR A 68 -8.53 34.61 -12.12
CA THR A 68 -8.13 35.97 -12.54
C THR A 68 -7.33 35.93 -13.85
N THR A 69 -6.45 34.93 -13.99
CA THR A 69 -5.70 34.64 -15.22
C THR A 69 -5.83 33.15 -15.55
N PRO A 70 -6.50 32.79 -16.66
CA PRO A 70 -6.63 31.39 -17.06
C PRO A 70 -5.29 30.66 -17.17
N GLY A 71 -5.19 29.51 -16.53
CA GLY A 71 -4.01 28.64 -16.52
C GLY A 71 -2.95 28.98 -15.48
N GLU A 72 -3.18 29.99 -14.63
CA GLU A 72 -2.29 30.35 -13.51
C GLU A 72 -2.96 30.04 -12.16
N PHE A 73 -2.17 29.57 -11.18
CA PHE A 73 -2.66 29.44 -9.80
C PHE A 73 -2.81 30.82 -9.15
N GLU A 74 -3.72 30.93 -8.18
CA GLU A 74 -3.91 32.16 -7.40
C GLU A 74 -3.30 32.07 -6.00
N TYR A 75 -3.37 30.88 -5.42
CA TYR A 75 -2.87 30.60 -4.08
C TYR A 75 -1.87 29.46 -4.13
N TRP A 76 -0.69 29.70 -3.56
CA TRP A 76 0.32 28.67 -3.32
C TRP A 76 0.19 28.19 -1.89
N ASN A 77 0.04 26.87 -1.70
CA ASN A 77 -0.13 26.26 -0.39
C ASN A 77 0.95 25.21 -0.17
N ASP A 78 1.82 25.46 0.81
CA ASP A 78 2.90 24.56 1.19
C ASP A 78 2.41 23.52 2.21
N PHE A 79 3.03 22.34 2.20
CA PHE A 79 2.91 21.38 3.30
C PHE A 79 3.77 21.82 4.49
N PRO A 80 3.46 21.38 5.73
CA PRO A 80 4.36 21.57 6.88
C PRO A 80 5.77 21.02 6.61
N ASP A 81 6.83 21.69 7.10
CA ASP A 81 8.24 21.33 6.84
C ASP A 81 8.60 19.87 7.20
N SER A 82 7.89 19.28 8.16
CA SER A 82 8.09 17.91 8.62
C SER A 82 7.11 16.91 8.01
N ALA A 83 6.29 17.30 7.04
CA ALA A 83 5.30 16.42 6.44
C ALA A 83 5.98 15.41 5.51
N TYR A 84 5.55 14.16 5.61
CA TYR A 84 6.01 13.07 4.77
C TYR A 84 4.89 12.04 4.61
N ILE A 85 4.99 11.22 3.57
CA ILE A 85 4.10 10.09 3.31
C ILE A 85 4.95 8.83 3.23
N LEU A 86 4.63 7.81 4.03
CA LEU A 86 5.30 6.51 3.97
C LEU A 86 4.94 5.75 2.68
N PRO A 87 5.74 4.75 2.27
CA PRO A 87 5.40 3.88 1.14
C PRO A 87 4.02 3.25 1.28
N GLY A 88 3.15 3.44 0.29
CA GLY A 88 1.80 2.89 0.29
C GLY A 88 0.87 3.49 1.34
N ASP A 89 1.22 4.65 1.90
CA ASP A 89 0.41 5.38 2.88
C ASP A 89 -0.22 6.62 2.23
N VAL A 90 -1.09 7.30 2.99
CA VAL A 90 -1.74 8.54 2.56
C VAL A 90 -1.37 9.73 3.44
N TYR A 91 -1.64 10.93 2.95
CA TYR A 91 -1.61 12.18 3.72
C TYR A 91 -2.91 12.93 3.52
N VAL A 92 -3.64 13.16 4.61
CA VAL A 92 -4.98 13.75 4.61
C VAL A 92 -4.92 15.20 5.06
N ILE A 93 -5.30 16.10 4.16
CA ILE A 93 -5.57 17.51 4.45
C ILE A 93 -7.08 17.64 4.73
N VAL A 94 -7.46 18.09 5.92
CA VAL A 94 -8.86 18.16 6.36
C VAL A 94 -9.23 19.56 6.85
N HIS A 95 -10.49 19.95 6.71
CA HIS A 95 -10.96 21.20 7.30
C HIS A 95 -11.01 21.10 8.85
N PRO A 96 -10.57 22.11 9.61
CA PRO A 96 -10.51 22.08 11.09
C PRO A 96 -11.88 21.90 11.78
N ASP A 97 -12.94 22.34 11.11
CA ASP A 97 -14.33 22.19 11.53
C ASP A 97 -15.11 21.06 10.83
N ALA A 98 -14.41 20.11 10.17
CA ALA A 98 -15.04 18.93 9.60
C ALA A 98 -15.61 17.99 10.68
N ASP A 99 -16.44 17.03 10.25
CA ASP A 99 -16.89 15.94 11.09
C ASP A 99 -15.71 15.27 11.81
N SER A 100 -15.94 14.88 13.07
CA SER A 100 -14.94 14.22 13.91
C SER A 100 -14.29 12.98 13.29
N VAL A 101 -15.02 12.24 12.44
CA VAL A 101 -14.48 11.07 11.74
C VAL A 101 -13.41 11.50 10.74
N MET A 102 -13.64 12.57 9.98
CA MET A 102 -12.65 13.09 9.02
C MET A 102 -11.42 13.62 9.73
N LYS A 103 -11.61 14.31 10.86
CA LYS A 103 -10.49 14.86 11.64
C LYS A 103 -9.63 13.79 12.31
N ALA A 104 -10.22 12.64 12.64
CA ALA A 104 -9.47 11.51 13.16
C ALA A 104 -8.52 10.91 12.11
N ALA A 105 -8.82 11.07 10.82
CA ALA A 105 -7.97 10.65 9.71
C ALA A 105 -7.01 11.75 9.21
N GLY A 106 -7.14 13.00 9.71
CA GLY A 106 -6.40 14.15 9.20
C GLY A 106 -4.97 14.27 9.73
N ASP A 107 -4.02 14.47 8.81
CA ASP A 107 -2.61 14.77 9.13
C ASP A 107 -2.33 16.28 9.18
N TYR A 108 -3.11 17.07 8.43
CA TYR A 108 -2.99 18.51 8.36
C TYR A 108 -4.35 19.20 8.30
N GLU A 109 -4.56 20.19 9.18
CA GLU A 109 -5.76 21.02 9.15
C GLU A 109 -5.57 22.24 8.24
N PHE A 110 -6.44 22.39 7.23
CA PHE A 110 -6.43 23.51 6.29
C PHE A 110 -7.84 24.04 6.02
N THR A 111 -8.05 25.35 6.18
CA THR A 111 -9.37 25.97 6.11
C THR A 111 -9.89 26.16 4.68
N TYR A 112 -9.03 26.46 3.72
CA TYR A 112 -9.45 26.93 2.40
C TYR A 112 -9.60 25.79 1.39
N LEU A 113 -10.33 24.74 1.76
CA LEU A 113 -10.64 23.61 0.88
C LEU A 113 -11.86 23.90 -0.02
N SER A 114 -11.84 23.27 -1.20
CA SER A 114 -12.79 23.48 -2.30
C SER A 114 -14.26 23.47 -1.86
N ASN A 115 -15.10 24.31 -2.47
CA ASN A 115 -16.56 24.25 -2.38
C ASN A 115 -17.22 23.74 -3.68
N GLY A 116 -16.45 22.98 -4.46
CA GLY A 116 -16.90 22.27 -5.64
C GLY A 116 -16.39 22.85 -6.96
N ASP A 117 -16.10 24.15 -7.00
CA ASP A 117 -15.65 24.89 -8.20
C ASP A 117 -14.21 25.43 -8.07
N ASP A 118 -13.44 24.95 -7.08
CA ASP A 118 -12.04 25.31 -6.91
C ASP A 118 -11.10 24.23 -7.47
N GLY A 119 -10.17 24.63 -8.35
CA GLY A 119 -9.20 23.73 -8.98
C GLY A 119 -7.94 23.57 -8.14
N PHE A 120 -7.66 22.34 -7.66
CA PHE A 120 -6.49 21.99 -6.84
C PHE A 120 -5.51 21.12 -7.62
N TYR A 121 -4.24 21.53 -7.68
CA TYR A 121 -3.20 20.74 -8.33
C TYR A 121 -2.21 20.26 -7.27
N LEU A 122 -1.69 19.05 -7.42
CA LEU A 122 -0.52 18.58 -6.69
C LEU A 122 0.71 18.88 -7.55
N VAL A 123 1.71 19.55 -6.98
CA VAL A 123 2.92 19.96 -7.71
C VAL A 123 4.18 19.65 -6.92
N GLU A 124 5.28 19.45 -7.64
CA GLU A 124 6.65 19.37 -7.08
C GLU A 124 7.47 20.57 -7.56
N GLY A 125 8.09 21.29 -6.64
CA GLY A 125 8.88 22.50 -6.91
C GLY A 125 8.46 23.69 -6.06
N ASP A 126 8.78 24.89 -6.53
CA ASP A 126 8.66 26.16 -5.77
C ASP A 126 8.07 27.27 -6.65
N SER A 127 7.25 28.14 -6.05
CA SER A 127 6.65 29.34 -6.68
C SER A 127 7.54 30.59 -6.63
N ALA A 128 8.68 30.54 -5.94
CA ALA A 128 9.59 31.67 -5.81
C ALA A 128 10.07 32.19 -7.19
N ALA A 129 10.34 33.49 -7.27
CA ALA A 129 10.75 34.13 -8.51
C ALA A 129 12.05 33.50 -9.07
N GLY A 130 11.95 32.86 -10.24
CA GLY A 130 13.06 32.18 -10.89
C GLY A 130 13.11 30.66 -10.64
N SER A 131 12.21 30.13 -9.80
CA SER A 131 11.95 28.71 -9.63
C SER A 131 10.94 28.20 -10.66
N SER A 132 10.79 26.88 -10.75
CA SER A 132 9.77 26.21 -11.56
C SER A 132 9.18 25.06 -10.77
N PHE A 133 7.95 24.67 -11.10
CA PHE A 133 7.29 23.49 -10.56
C PHE A 133 6.79 22.59 -11.70
N THR A 134 6.57 21.32 -11.36
CA THR A 134 5.96 20.31 -12.24
C THR A 134 4.63 19.90 -11.66
N VAL A 135 3.59 19.87 -12.50
CA VAL A 135 2.28 19.35 -12.09
C VAL A 135 2.34 17.83 -12.07
N ILE A 136 1.83 17.26 -11.00
CA ILE A 136 1.81 15.81 -10.75
C ILE A 136 0.40 15.26 -10.98
N ASP A 137 -0.60 15.92 -10.40
CA ASP A 137 -1.99 15.49 -10.45
C ASP A 137 -2.90 16.70 -10.26
N LYS A 138 -4.17 16.58 -10.64
CA LYS A 138 -5.13 17.68 -10.45
C LYS A 138 -6.57 17.21 -10.28
N ILE A 139 -7.31 18.01 -9.51
CA ILE A 139 -8.77 17.99 -9.42
C ILE A 139 -9.27 19.33 -9.91
N GLY A 140 -10.07 19.33 -10.98
CA GLY A 140 -10.48 20.55 -11.68
C GLY A 140 -9.37 21.18 -12.53
N THR A 141 -9.56 22.45 -12.91
CA THR A 141 -8.62 23.20 -13.76
C THR A 141 -8.46 24.64 -13.31
N TRP A 142 -7.34 25.28 -13.66
CA TRP A 142 -7.14 26.72 -13.49
C TRP A 142 -7.60 27.56 -14.69
N ASP A 143 -8.22 26.93 -15.69
CA ASP A 143 -8.52 27.57 -16.97
C ASP A 143 -9.86 28.33 -16.96
N ALA A 144 -10.85 27.84 -16.21
CA ALA A 144 -12.18 28.43 -16.12
C ALA A 144 -12.96 27.89 -14.91
N ASP A 145 -13.91 28.70 -14.45
CA ASP A 145 -14.95 28.30 -13.48
C ASP A 145 -15.92 27.27 -14.09
N PRO A 146 -16.12 26.09 -13.48
CA PRO A 146 -17.13 25.11 -13.91
C PRO A 146 -18.56 25.52 -13.51
N GLY A 147 -18.72 26.55 -12.69
CA GLY A 147 -19.97 27.16 -12.25
C GLY A 147 -20.54 26.59 -10.96
N SER A 148 -20.59 25.27 -10.79
CA SER A 148 -20.99 24.66 -9.50
C SER A 148 -20.14 23.46 -9.16
N GLY A 149 -19.68 22.72 -10.18
CA GLY A 149 -18.62 21.74 -10.06
C GLY A 149 -18.30 21.13 -11.41
N TRP A 150 -17.19 20.41 -11.51
CA TRP A 150 -16.85 19.65 -12.71
C TRP A 150 -17.68 18.37 -12.80
N ASP A 151 -18.05 18.01 -14.02
CA ASP A 151 -18.61 16.69 -14.31
C ASP A 151 -17.52 15.63 -14.15
N VAL A 152 -17.85 14.52 -13.48
CA VAL A 152 -16.93 13.38 -13.27
C VAL A 152 -17.71 12.08 -13.43
N ALA A 153 -17.16 11.10 -14.14
CA ALA A 153 -17.79 9.79 -14.37
C ALA A 153 -19.23 9.84 -14.92
N GLY A 154 -19.58 10.92 -15.64
CA GLY A 154 -20.93 11.15 -16.16
C GLY A 154 -21.94 11.72 -15.16
N VAL A 155 -21.51 12.04 -13.93
CA VAL A 155 -22.29 12.76 -12.93
C VAL A 155 -22.03 14.26 -13.07
N THR A 156 -23.09 15.03 -13.27
CA THR A 156 -22.99 16.49 -13.43
C THR A 156 -22.66 17.19 -12.11
N ASN A 157 -21.71 18.13 -12.13
CA ASN A 157 -21.19 18.84 -10.94
C ASN A 157 -20.70 17.91 -9.80
N ALA A 158 -20.06 16.80 -10.15
CA ALA A 158 -19.63 15.77 -9.21
C ALA A 158 -18.51 16.20 -8.25
N THR A 159 -17.85 17.34 -8.46
CA THR A 159 -16.94 17.89 -7.44
C THR A 159 -17.66 18.67 -6.35
N ALA A 160 -18.96 18.95 -6.47
CA ALA A 160 -19.77 19.58 -5.42
C ALA A 160 -20.71 18.57 -4.78
N ASP A 161 -20.84 18.61 -3.45
CA ASP A 161 -21.72 17.75 -2.64
C ASP A 161 -21.50 16.24 -2.86
N HIS A 162 -20.26 15.80 -3.09
CA HIS A 162 -19.89 14.41 -3.33
C HIS A 162 -18.52 14.06 -2.76
N THR A 163 -18.27 12.76 -2.64
CA THR A 163 -16.94 12.20 -2.42
C THR A 163 -16.46 11.56 -3.70
N LEU A 164 -15.24 11.88 -4.11
CA LEU A 164 -14.56 11.24 -5.23
C LEU A 164 -13.49 10.32 -4.70
N TYR A 165 -13.57 9.05 -5.09
CA TYR A 165 -12.54 8.05 -4.83
C TYR A 165 -11.74 7.82 -6.09
N ARG A 166 -10.42 7.90 -5.99
CA ARG A 166 -9.57 7.44 -7.07
C ARG A 166 -9.74 5.94 -7.21
N LYS A 167 -9.94 5.47 -8.44
CA LYS A 167 -10.07 4.04 -8.71
C LYS A 167 -8.82 3.30 -8.23
N PRO A 168 -8.99 2.13 -7.62
CA PRO A 168 -7.88 1.32 -7.14
C PRO A 168 -6.84 0.98 -8.25
N THR A 169 -7.25 0.96 -9.53
CA THR A 169 -6.38 0.67 -10.69
C THR A 169 -5.46 1.83 -11.10
N VAL A 170 -5.63 3.02 -10.51
CA VAL A 170 -4.80 4.20 -10.81
C VAL A 170 -3.56 4.18 -9.93
N MET A 171 -2.39 4.14 -10.56
CA MET A 171 -1.11 3.98 -9.86
C MET A 171 -0.21 5.21 -9.94
N THR A 172 -0.60 6.24 -10.68
CA THR A 172 0.16 7.47 -10.91
C THR A 172 -0.76 8.67 -11.07
N GLY A 173 -0.27 9.87 -10.74
CA GLY A 173 -1.02 11.12 -10.93
C GLY A 173 -1.34 11.42 -12.39
N ASN A 174 -2.42 12.18 -12.62
CA ASN A 174 -2.87 12.56 -13.95
C ASN A 174 -2.93 14.07 -14.12
N THR A 175 -2.08 14.60 -15.01
CA THR A 175 -2.00 16.03 -15.29
C THR A 175 -3.06 16.53 -16.27
N ASP A 176 -3.92 15.65 -16.80
CA ASP A 176 -5.05 15.96 -17.67
C ASP A 176 -6.38 15.66 -16.96
N TRP A 177 -7.04 16.70 -16.48
CA TRP A 177 -8.28 16.58 -15.71
C TRP A 177 -9.42 16.05 -16.56
N ALA A 178 -9.49 16.39 -17.84
CA ALA A 178 -10.57 15.90 -18.69
C ALA A 178 -10.43 14.40 -18.94
N ALA A 179 -9.20 13.90 -19.09
CA ALA A 179 -8.94 12.47 -19.16
C ALA A 179 -9.22 11.77 -17.82
N SER A 180 -8.78 12.38 -16.72
CA SER A 180 -8.95 11.84 -15.38
C SER A 180 -10.41 11.77 -14.93
N ALA A 181 -11.16 12.85 -15.10
CA ALA A 181 -12.58 12.95 -14.75
C ALA A 181 -13.46 12.03 -15.61
N GLY A 182 -13.04 11.76 -16.85
CA GLY A 182 -13.77 10.97 -17.82
C GLY A 182 -15.16 11.53 -18.15
N THR A 183 -15.91 10.82 -18.99
CA THR A 183 -17.28 11.20 -19.37
C THR A 183 -18.34 10.22 -18.87
N ASP A 184 -17.90 9.06 -18.37
CA ASP A 184 -18.72 8.00 -17.81
C ASP A 184 -17.90 7.19 -16.80
N ALA A 185 -18.54 6.25 -16.10
CA ALA A 185 -17.90 5.41 -15.10
C ALA A 185 -16.74 4.57 -15.66
N VAL A 186 -16.69 4.27 -16.96
CA VAL A 186 -15.64 3.44 -17.57
C VAL A 186 -14.39 4.28 -17.87
N SER A 187 -14.59 5.42 -18.53
CA SER A 187 -13.52 6.32 -18.95
C SER A 187 -12.93 7.15 -17.80
N SER A 188 -13.65 7.26 -16.68
CA SER A 188 -13.21 7.99 -15.49
C SER A 188 -12.20 7.19 -14.64
N GLU A 189 -11.21 7.90 -14.10
CA GLU A 189 -10.32 7.42 -13.04
C GLU A 189 -10.95 7.51 -11.64
N TRP A 190 -12.15 8.07 -11.53
CA TRP A 190 -12.83 8.34 -10.26
C TRP A 190 -14.15 7.59 -10.15
N ILE A 191 -14.45 7.14 -8.93
CA ILE A 191 -15.77 6.68 -8.50
C ILE A 191 -16.42 7.84 -7.73
N VAL A 192 -17.63 8.21 -8.15
CA VAL A 192 -18.40 9.30 -7.53
C VAL A 192 -19.38 8.69 -6.52
N ALA A 193 -19.16 9.00 -5.24
CA ALA A 193 -20.05 8.63 -4.15
C ALA A 193 -20.84 9.84 -3.63
N GLY A 194 -21.93 9.56 -2.93
CA GLY A 194 -22.81 10.61 -2.42
C GLY A 194 -22.14 11.55 -1.41
N LYS A 195 -22.83 12.67 -1.15
CA LYS A 195 -22.48 13.64 -0.11
C LYS A 195 -22.23 12.98 1.26
N ASP A 196 -21.25 13.51 1.99
CA ASP A 196 -20.93 13.13 3.37
C ASP A 196 -20.60 11.63 3.54
N VAL A 197 -20.01 11.01 2.52
CA VAL A 197 -19.44 9.66 2.60
C VAL A 197 -17.95 9.78 2.89
N PHE A 198 -17.51 9.32 4.06
CA PHE A 198 -16.11 9.43 4.52
C PHE A 198 -15.37 8.08 4.56
N THR A 199 -16.03 6.99 4.15
CA THR A 199 -15.42 5.67 4.07
C THR A 199 -14.17 5.74 3.20
N GLY A 200 -13.06 5.12 3.61
CA GLY A 200 -11.79 5.15 2.89
C GLY A 200 -10.87 6.33 3.21
N LEU A 201 -11.35 7.39 3.88
CA LEU A 201 -10.46 8.50 4.24
C LEU A 201 -9.43 8.04 5.28
N GLY A 202 -8.15 8.30 5.00
CA GLY A 202 -7.00 7.84 5.78
C GLY A 202 -6.44 6.49 5.32
N ASP A 203 -6.94 5.90 4.24
CA ASP A 203 -6.41 4.67 3.64
C ASP A 203 -6.75 4.58 2.15
N HIS A 204 -5.73 4.45 1.30
CA HIS A 204 -5.95 4.19 -0.11
C HIS A 204 -5.54 2.76 -0.47
N SER A 205 -6.57 1.91 -0.58
CA SER A 205 -6.43 0.63 -1.24
C SER A 205 -6.31 0.85 -2.75
N VAL A 206 -5.09 0.89 -3.23
CA VAL A 206 -4.84 0.57 -4.63
C VAL A 206 -5.23 -0.89 -4.84
N ASP A 207 -5.91 -1.17 -5.96
CA ASP A 207 -5.71 -2.40 -6.69
C ASP A 207 -4.30 -2.20 -7.28
N LYS A 208 -3.30 -2.28 -6.39
CA LYS A 208 -2.37 -3.39 -6.53
C LYS A 208 -3.34 -4.52 -6.68
N THR A 209 -3.63 -4.84 -7.93
CA THR A 209 -4.23 -6.09 -8.28
C THR A 209 -3.58 -7.09 -7.31
N THR A 210 -4.25 -8.17 -6.93
CA THR A 210 -3.42 -9.36 -6.83
C THR A 210 -2.83 -9.48 -8.21
N THR A 211 -1.71 -8.80 -8.43
CA THR A 211 -1.16 -8.69 -9.72
C THR A 211 -0.65 -10.10 -9.81
N ILE A 212 -1.31 -10.78 -10.69
CA ILE A 212 -0.65 -11.54 -11.72
C ILE A 212 0.43 -10.65 -12.43
N ASP A 213 1.16 -9.77 -11.74
CA ASP A 213 2.42 -9.11 -12.13
C ASP A 213 3.58 -9.73 -11.37
N GLU A 214 3.34 -10.59 -10.37
CA GLU A 214 4.23 -11.73 -10.17
C GLU A 214 4.04 -12.81 -11.26
N ILE A 215 3.06 -12.68 -12.17
CA ILE A 215 2.61 -13.80 -13.03
C ILE A 215 2.37 -13.39 -14.50
N THR A 216 2.83 -12.24 -14.98
CA THR A 216 2.68 -11.90 -16.41
C THR A 216 3.50 -12.84 -17.33
N GLU A 217 4.41 -13.64 -16.78
CA GLU A 217 5.14 -14.67 -17.53
C GLU A 217 4.47 -16.07 -17.54
N ASN A 218 3.35 -16.28 -16.82
CA ASN A 218 2.68 -17.59 -16.72
C ASN A 218 1.14 -17.58 -16.92
N VAL A 219 0.53 -16.45 -17.32
CA VAL A 219 -0.89 -16.41 -17.73
C VAL A 219 -1.08 -17.15 -19.04
N VAL A 220 -1.93 -18.18 -19.01
CA VAL A 220 -2.33 -18.94 -20.19
C VAL A 220 -3.49 -18.26 -20.89
N ASN A 221 -4.47 -17.77 -20.12
CA ASN A 221 -5.61 -17.01 -20.63
C ASN A 221 -6.26 -16.17 -19.53
N ALA A 222 -6.92 -15.08 -19.89
CA ALA A 222 -7.68 -14.24 -18.96
C ALA A 222 -8.95 -13.69 -19.63
N TRP A 223 -9.97 -13.43 -18.81
CA TRP A 223 -11.23 -12.82 -19.21
C TRP A 223 -11.64 -11.81 -18.13
N ASN A 224 -11.77 -10.54 -18.52
CA ASN A 224 -12.40 -9.48 -17.74
C ASN A 224 -13.77 -9.15 -18.36
N PHE A 225 -14.76 -8.81 -17.55
CA PHE A 225 -16.13 -8.56 -18.04
C PHE A 225 -16.35 -7.15 -18.62
N ASP A 226 -15.29 -6.35 -18.73
CA ASP A 226 -15.30 -4.99 -19.29
C ASP A 226 -15.60 -4.92 -20.79
N ASP A 227 -15.34 -6.01 -21.54
CA ASP A 227 -15.69 -6.12 -22.95
C ASP A 227 -17.02 -6.85 -23.11
N MET A 228 -18.10 -6.12 -23.45
CA MET A 228 -19.41 -6.71 -23.77
C MET A 228 -19.38 -7.66 -25.00
N SER A 229 -18.23 -7.83 -25.67
CA SER A 229 -18.03 -8.79 -26.77
C SER A 229 -17.78 -10.23 -26.34
N LEU A 230 -17.66 -10.50 -25.04
CA LEU A 230 -17.38 -11.84 -24.54
C LEU A 230 -18.40 -12.84 -25.10
N GLY A 231 -17.86 -13.99 -25.55
CA GLY A 231 -18.57 -15.02 -26.28
C GLY A 231 -19.84 -15.54 -25.60
N VAL A 232 -20.54 -16.45 -26.27
CA VAL A 232 -21.84 -16.96 -25.81
C VAL A 232 -21.70 -17.64 -24.44
N TRP A 233 -21.83 -16.88 -23.35
CA TRP A 233 -21.96 -17.37 -22.00
C TRP A 233 -23.31 -18.06 -21.90
N SER A 234 -23.28 -19.38 -21.86
CA SER A 234 -24.50 -20.17 -21.78
C SER A 234 -24.78 -20.55 -20.34
N VAL A 235 -26.02 -20.31 -19.92
CA VAL A 235 -26.62 -21.10 -18.85
C VAL A 235 -26.81 -22.49 -19.42
N ASP A 236 -25.97 -23.43 -19.01
CA ASP A 236 -26.09 -24.82 -19.44
C ASP A 236 -26.86 -25.61 -18.39
N THR A 237 -27.83 -26.39 -18.84
CA THR A 237 -28.60 -27.29 -17.98
C THR A 237 -27.89 -28.62 -17.94
N ASN A 238 -27.19 -28.91 -16.84
CA ASN A 238 -26.74 -30.27 -16.60
C ASN A 238 -27.98 -31.17 -16.42
N PRO A 239 -28.25 -32.12 -17.35
CA PRO A 239 -29.48 -32.90 -17.37
C PRO A 239 -29.64 -33.82 -16.15
N ASP A 240 -28.56 -34.09 -15.40
CA ASP A 240 -28.59 -34.87 -14.18
C ASP A 240 -29.05 -34.08 -12.94
N TYR A 241 -29.12 -32.73 -12.99
CA TYR A 241 -29.24 -31.90 -11.78
C TYR A 241 -30.33 -30.80 -11.77
N GLY A 242 -31.24 -30.74 -12.76
CA GLY A 242 -32.37 -29.79 -12.73
C GLY A 242 -32.05 -28.37 -13.26
N VAL A 243 -33.07 -27.51 -13.38
CA VAL A 243 -33.14 -26.37 -14.33
C VAL A 243 -32.58 -25.03 -13.80
N GLY A 244 -31.77 -24.35 -14.61
CA GLY A 244 -31.84 -22.90 -14.94
C GLY A 244 -31.34 -21.85 -13.92
N GLY A 245 -30.23 -21.19 -14.25
CA GLY A 245 -29.88 -19.83 -13.80
C GLY A 245 -30.26 -18.76 -14.84
N THR A 246 -30.21 -17.49 -14.50
CA THR A 246 -30.02 -16.40 -15.48
C THR A 246 -28.65 -15.79 -15.26
N VAL A 247 -27.93 -15.55 -16.35
CA VAL A 247 -26.69 -14.78 -16.33
C VAL A 247 -27.00 -13.45 -17.00
N GLU A 248 -26.79 -12.37 -16.26
CA GLU A 248 -26.88 -11.01 -16.77
C GLU A 248 -25.51 -10.37 -16.59
N VAL A 249 -24.94 -9.81 -17.66
CA VAL A 249 -23.79 -8.91 -17.52
C VAL A 249 -24.36 -7.55 -17.13
N ALA A 250 -24.01 -7.05 -15.95
CA ALA A 250 -24.54 -5.82 -15.40
C ALA A 250 -23.42 -5.03 -14.73
N ALA A 251 -23.56 -3.70 -14.71
CA ALA A 251 -22.68 -2.80 -13.96
C ALA A 251 -23.02 -2.79 -12.45
N ASP A 252 -23.47 -3.92 -11.90
CA ASP A 252 -23.95 -4.00 -10.53
C ASP A 252 -22.83 -4.51 -9.60
N ILE A 253 -22.14 -3.57 -8.95
CA ILE A 253 -21.76 -3.57 -7.51
C ILE A 253 -20.99 -2.27 -7.23
N ALA A 254 -21.48 -1.53 -6.24
CA ALA A 254 -20.99 -0.22 -5.84
C ALA A 254 -19.60 -0.21 -5.16
N ALA A 255 -18.75 -1.20 -5.39
CA ALA A 255 -17.43 -1.32 -4.77
C ALA A 255 -16.24 -1.24 -5.75
N SER A 256 -16.41 -1.56 -7.04
CA SER A 256 -15.31 -1.46 -8.03
C SER A 256 -15.60 -0.53 -9.22
N GLY A 257 -16.86 -0.39 -9.64
CA GLY A 257 -17.19 0.42 -10.83
C GLY A 257 -16.91 -0.27 -12.17
N ASP A 258 -16.58 -1.57 -12.16
CA ASP A 258 -16.30 -2.40 -13.34
C ASP A 258 -17.51 -3.28 -13.70
N TYR A 259 -17.55 -3.80 -14.94
CA TYR A 259 -18.63 -4.71 -15.36
C TYR A 259 -18.41 -6.09 -14.75
N SER A 260 -19.46 -6.71 -14.22
CA SER A 260 -19.39 -8.09 -13.71
C SER A 260 -20.52 -8.95 -14.28
N ALA A 261 -20.27 -10.25 -14.37
CA ALA A 261 -21.32 -11.23 -14.62
C ALA A 261 -22.11 -11.49 -13.33
N ARG A 262 -23.36 -11.07 -13.33
CA ARG A 262 -24.34 -11.34 -12.28
C ARG A 262 -24.99 -12.70 -12.56
N VAL A 263 -24.70 -13.67 -11.69
CA VAL A 263 -25.30 -15.00 -11.70
C VAL A 263 -26.49 -15.00 -10.76
N MET A 264 -27.69 -15.12 -11.34
CA MET A 264 -28.94 -15.29 -10.62
C MET A 264 -29.46 -16.71 -10.78
N ALA A 265 -30.00 -17.24 -9.70
CA ALA A 265 -30.25 -18.65 -9.56
C ALA A 265 -31.77 -18.89 -9.39
N VAL A 266 -32.44 -19.50 -10.38
CA VAL A 266 -33.91 -19.31 -10.57
C VAL A 266 -34.79 -20.47 -10.08
N ASP A 267 -34.26 -21.50 -9.42
CA ASP A 267 -35.07 -22.65 -8.97
C ASP A 267 -34.66 -23.21 -7.59
N THR A 268 -35.63 -23.85 -6.92
CA THR A 268 -35.57 -24.41 -5.56
C THR A 268 -35.01 -25.83 -5.46
N LEU A 269 -34.49 -26.38 -6.56
CA LEU A 269 -33.86 -27.71 -6.57
C LEU A 269 -32.39 -27.62 -6.16
N GLU A 270 -31.83 -28.74 -5.67
CA GLU A 270 -30.58 -28.89 -4.87
C GLU A 270 -29.28 -28.27 -5.43
N LYS A 271 -29.30 -27.61 -6.59
CA LYS A 271 -28.21 -26.85 -7.22
C LYS A 271 -28.76 -25.73 -8.10
N VAL A 272 -28.21 -24.52 -8.00
CA VAL A 272 -28.93 -23.28 -8.34
C VAL A 272 -28.01 -22.40 -9.17
N GLY A 273 -28.15 -22.37 -10.49
CA GLY A 273 -27.35 -21.49 -11.37
C GLY A 273 -25.95 -22.04 -11.74
N ILE A 274 -25.69 -22.09 -13.05
CA ILE A 274 -24.43 -22.54 -13.65
C ILE A 274 -24.07 -21.53 -14.74
N ILE A 275 -22.86 -20.96 -14.66
CA ILE A 275 -22.26 -20.18 -15.75
C ILE A 275 -21.18 -21.04 -16.42
N THR A 276 -21.23 -21.14 -17.76
CA THR A 276 -20.26 -21.92 -18.54
C THR A 276 -19.72 -21.15 -19.74
N PHE A 277 -18.48 -21.46 -20.11
CA PHE A 277 -17.83 -20.99 -21.33
C PHE A 277 -16.97 -22.09 -21.93
N ASP A 278 -16.80 -22.04 -23.25
CA ASP A 278 -15.98 -23.01 -23.98
C ASP A 278 -14.48 -22.70 -23.80
N ILE A 279 -13.69 -23.74 -23.53
CA ILE A 279 -12.23 -23.64 -23.34
C ILE A 279 -11.40 -24.48 -24.32
N ASP A 280 -12.04 -25.21 -25.24
CA ASP A 280 -11.33 -25.95 -26.30
C ASP A 280 -10.54 -24.98 -27.20
N GLY A 281 -9.27 -25.29 -27.44
CA GLY A 281 -8.40 -24.51 -28.32
C GLY A 281 -7.71 -23.29 -27.67
N LEU A 282 -7.89 -23.04 -26.37
CA LEU A 282 -7.31 -21.89 -25.66
C LEU A 282 -5.89 -22.13 -25.08
N GLY A 283 -5.25 -23.25 -25.41
CA GLY A 283 -3.89 -23.56 -24.93
C GLY A 283 -3.80 -23.94 -23.44
N ILE A 284 -4.94 -24.14 -22.77
CA ILE A 284 -5.05 -24.62 -21.40
C ILE A 284 -4.71 -26.13 -21.33
N GLN A 285 -3.92 -26.53 -20.34
CA GLN A 285 -3.43 -27.90 -20.18
C GLN A 285 -3.57 -28.44 -18.74
N GLU A 286 -3.41 -29.75 -18.59
CA GLU A 286 -3.30 -30.39 -17.28
C GLU A 286 -2.21 -29.71 -16.42
N GLY A 287 -2.55 -29.45 -15.16
CA GLY A 287 -1.66 -28.82 -14.19
C GLY A 287 -1.81 -27.30 -14.10
N ASP A 288 -2.42 -26.64 -15.09
CA ASP A 288 -2.76 -25.22 -14.96
C ASP A 288 -3.79 -25.02 -13.81
N THR A 289 -3.93 -23.79 -13.30
CA THR A 289 -4.91 -23.42 -12.26
C THR A 289 -5.76 -22.28 -12.78
N MET A 290 -7.07 -22.45 -12.77
CA MET A 290 -8.04 -21.41 -13.14
C MET A 290 -8.56 -20.72 -11.87
N TYR A 291 -8.61 -19.40 -11.91
CA TYR A 291 -9.02 -18.52 -10.84
C TYR A 291 -10.29 -17.78 -11.25
N PHE A 292 -11.22 -17.58 -10.31
CA PHE A 292 -12.46 -16.82 -10.49
C PHE A 292 -12.54 -15.77 -9.38
N ARG A 293 -12.62 -14.48 -9.72
CA ARG A 293 -12.85 -13.40 -8.77
C ARG A 293 -14.35 -13.27 -8.55
N VAL A 294 -14.80 -13.58 -7.33
CA VAL A 294 -16.23 -13.58 -6.99
C VAL A 294 -16.54 -12.62 -5.86
N TRP A 295 -17.74 -12.06 -5.89
CA TRP A 295 -18.29 -11.27 -4.79
C TRP A 295 -19.70 -11.73 -4.48
N VAL A 296 -20.02 -11.75 -3.19
CA VAL A 296 -21.33 -12.15 -2.66
C VAL A 296 -21.69 -11.26 -1.49
N SER A 297 -22.92 -10.74 -1.47
CA SER A 297 -23.38 -9.91 -0.35
C SER A 297 -23.57 -10.73 0.92
N ALA A 298 -23.51 -10.09 2.10
CA ALA A 298 -23.84 -10.78 3.36
C ALA A 298 -25.25 -11.40 3.36
N ALA A 299 -26.21 -10.76 2.66
CA ALA A 299 -27.57 -11.25 2.54
C ALA A 299 -27.67 -12.49 1.64
N ASP A 300 -26.85 -12.57 0.58
CA ASP A 300 -26.86 -13.66 -0.37
C ASP A 300 -26.01 -14.85 0.07
N LEU A 301 -24.98 -14.63 0.89
CA LEU A 301 -24.10 -15.68 1.38
C LEU A 301 -24.84 -16.75 2.19
N ALA A 302 -25.90 -16.36 2.90
CA ALA A 302 -26.74 -17.27 3.68
C ALA A 302 -27.74 -18.11 2.84
N LYS A 303 -27.85 -17.83 1.53
CA LYS A 303 -28.85 -18.43 0.63
C LYS A 303 -28.32 -19.62 -0.17
N PHE A 304 -27.05 -19.99 0.00
CA PHE A 304 -26.44 -21.14 -0.66
C PHE A 304 -25.45 -21.86 0.26
N ASP A 305 -25.14 -23.12 -0.09
CA ASP A 305 -24.25 -23.98 0.68
C ASP A 305 -22.79 -23.83 0.23
N ALA A 306 -22.54 -23.65 -1.07
CA ALA A 306 -21.19 -23.44 -1.61
C ALA A 306 -21.15 -22.81 -3.01
N LEU A 307 -19.98 -22.27 -3.36
CA LEU A 307 -19.55 -21.97 -4.72
C LEU A 307 -18.60 -23.05 -5.23
N GLN A 308 -18.75 -23.42 -6.50
CA GLN A 308 -18.06 -24.57 -7.06
C GLN A 308 -17.54 -24.27 -8.47
N PRO A 309 -16.32 -23.72 -8.60
CA PRO A 309 -15.64 -23.63 -9.89
C PRO A 309 -15.32 -25.03 -10.42
N PHE A 310 -15.48 -25.24 -11.72
CA PHE A 310 -15.31 -26.54 -12.34
C PHE A 310 -14.73 -26.48 -13.77
N THR A 311 -14.25 -27.64 -14.21
CA THR A 311 -13.84 -27.94 -15.58
C THR A 311 -14.53 -29.21 -16.07
N GLN A 312 -14.81 -29.29 -17.36
CA GLN A 312 -15.43 -30.43 -18.01
C GLN A 312 -14.59 -30.89 -19.21
N SER A 313 -14.22 -32.17 -19.22
CA SER A 313 -13.65 -32.82 -20.40
C SER A 313 -14.75 -33.50 -21.20
N GLY A 314 -14.76 -33.34 -22.53
CA GLY A 314 -15.81 -33.92 -23.38
C GLY A 314 -17.19 -33.25 -23.23
N ASN A 315 -18.19 -33.80 -23.92
CA ASN A 315 -19.56 -33.25 -24.01
C ASN A 315 -20.51 -33.79 -22.92
N ASP A 316 -20.00 -34.57 -21.96
CA ASP A 316 -20.80 -35.27 -20.94
C ASP A 316 -20.44 -34.73 -19.54
N TRP A 317 -21.46 -34.44 -18.74
CA TRP A 317 -21.31 -33.90 -17.37
C TRP A 317 -20.78 -34.93 -16.37
N SER A 318 -20.74 -36.22 -16.75
CA SER A 318 -20.06 -37.27 -15.98
C SER A 318 -18.52 -37.12 -15.90
N GLN A 319 -17.95 -36.20 -16.69
CA GLN A 319 -16.52 -35.96 -16.83
C GLN A 319 -16.09 -34.56 -16.32
N TRP A 320 -16.61 -34.15 -15.16
CA TRP A 320 -16.24 -32.90 -14.52
C TRP A 320 -15.21 -33.07 -13.39
N SER A 321 -14.49 -31.98 -13.10
CA SER A 321 -13.63 -31.81 -11.93
C SER A 321 -13.87 -30.43 -11.34
N ASP A 322 -13.86 -30.33 -10.02
CA ASP A 322 -14.39 -29.20 -9.28
C ASP A 322 -13.58 -28.91 -8.02
N ALA A 323 -13.78 -27.71 -7.47
CA ALA A 323 -13.37 -27.36 -6.12
C ALA A 323 -14.58 -26.82 -5.36
N TYR A 324 -14.78 -27.26 -4.12
CA TYR A 324 -15.97 -26.93 -3.34
C TYR A 324 -15.64 -25.90 -2.25
N TYR A 325 -16.23 -24.72 -2.33
CA TYR A 325 -16.04 -23.62 -1.39
C TYR A 325 -17.32 -23.38 -0.60
N GLU A 326 -17.40 -23.94 0.60
CA GLU A 326 -18.54 -23.73 1.49
C GLU A 326 -18.80 -22.24 1.69
N SER A 327 -20.07 -21.81 1.71
CA SER A 327 -20.43 -20.42 1.96
C SER A 327 -19.88 -19.91 3.29
N SER A 328 -19.77 -20.81 4.28
CA SER A 328 -19.13 -20.56 5.58
C SER A 328 -17.63 -20.19 5.48
N SER A 329 -16.96 -20.55 4.39
CA SER A 329 -15.54 -20.28 4.14
C SER A 329 -15.30 -19.02 3.32
N LEU A 330 -16.35 -18.43 2.77
CA LEU A 330 -16.29 -17.18 2.02
C LEU A 330 -16.55 -16.00 2.96
N THR A 331 -15.94 -14.87 2.64
CA THR A 331 -16.19 -13.62 3.35
C THR A 331 -17.20 -12.82 2.55
N ALA A 332 -18.28 -12.39 3.20
CA ALA A 332 -19.29 -11.54 2.59
C ALA A 332 -18.74 -10.14 2.27
N ASP A 333 -19.36 -9.49 1.29
CA ASP A 333 -19.12 -8.09 0.92
C ASP A 333 -17.66 -7.79 0.53
N THR A 334 -16.89 -8.81 0.16
CA THR A 334 -15.50 -8.69 -0.31
C THR A 334 -15.22 -9.59 -1.52
N TRP A 335 -14.33 -9.15 -2.40
CA TRP A 335 -13.89 -9.95 -3.54
C TRP A 335 -13.00 -11.09 -3.09
N THR A 336 -13.33 -12.30 -3.51
CA THR A 336 -12.62 -13.53 -3.15
C THR A 336 -12.20 -14.27 -4.41
N TRP A 337 -10.95 -14.74 -4.46
CA TRP A 337 -10.49 -15.63 -5.53
C TRP A 337 -10.80 -17.09 -5.21
N LEU A 338 -11.63 -17.72 -6.04
CA LEU A 338 -11.80 -19.16 -6.05
C LEU A 338 -10.85 -19.77 -7.07
N LYS A 339 -10.38 -21.00 -6.85
CA LYS A 339 -9.50 -21.68 -7.80
C LYS A 339 -9.91 -23.12 -8.05
N VAL A 340 -9.68 -23.58 -9.26
CA VAL A 340 -9.83 -24.99 -9.66
C VAL A 340 -8.60 -25.40 -10.47
N GLY A 341 -7.98 -26.51 -10.09
CA GLY A 341 -6.88 -27.09 -10.86
C GLY A 341 -7.41 -27.73 -12.14
N ILE A 342 -6.66 -27.61 -13.23
CA ILE A 342 -6.98 -28.24 -14.50
C ILE A 342 -6.48 -29.70 -14.46
N PRO A 343 -7.35 -30.72 -14.42
CA PRO A 343 -6.95 -32.14 -14.34
C PRO A 343 -6.54 -32.68 -15.70
N ALA A 344 -6.00 -33.91 -15.80
CA ALA A 344 -5.83 -34.58 -17.09
C ALA A 344 -7.16 -34.69 -17.87
N PRO A 345 -7.26 -34.25 -19.14
CA PRO A 345 -8.50 -34.39 -19.90
C PRO A 345 -8.75 -35.86 -20.27
N LYS A 346 -9.88 -36.43 -19.86
CA LYS A 346 -10.20 -37.86 -20.07
C LYS A 346 -10.29 -38.25 -21.56
N ASP A 347 -10.81 -37.34 -22.40
CA ASP A 347 -10.96 -37.53 -23.86
C ASP A 347 -9.92 -36.74 -24.68
N GLY A 348 -8.85 -36.26 -24.04
CA GLY A 348 -7.74 -35.56 -24.70
C GLY A 348 -8.00 -34.08 -25.04
N LYS A 349 -9.16 -33.52 -24.66
CA LYS A 349 -9.49 -32.09 -24.75
C LYS A 349 -10.41 -31.65 -23.60
N PHE A 350 -10.20 -30.44 -23.11
CA PHE A 350 -11.21 -29.74 -22.31
C PHE A 350 -12.23 -29.10 -23.23
N GLN A 351 -13.48 -29.03 -22.78
CA GLN A 351 -14.54 -28.40 -23.56
C GLN A 351 -15.11 -27.19 -22.85
N LYS A 352 -15.42 -27.30 -21.55
CA LYS A 352 -16.07 -26.22 -20.80
C LYS A 352 -15.41 -26.00 -19.44
N ALA A 353 -15.48 -24.76 -18.96
CA ALA A 353 -15.24 -24.39 -17.58
C ALA A 353 -16.36 -23.47 -17.09
N GLY A 354 -16.46 -23.31 -15.77
CA GLY A 354 -17.56 -22.55 -15.21
C GLY A 354 -17.55 -22.44 -13.69
N LEU A 355 -18.60 -21.79 -13.19
CA LEU A 355 -18.90 -21.65 -11.77
C LEU A 355 -20.33 -22.10 -11.50
N GLN A 356 -20.51 -22.87 -10.44
CA GLN A 356 -21.80 -23.34 -9.98
C GLN A 356 -22.07 -22.83 -8.56
N VAL A 357 -23.33 -22.45 -8.27
CA VAL A 357 -23.80 -22.24 -6.90
C VAL A 357 -24.59 -23.47 -6.46
N THR A 358 -24.24 -24.04 -5.31
CA THR A 358 -24.88 -25.24 -4.77
C THR A 358 -25.64 -24.93 -3.50
N GLY A 359 -26.80 -25.55 -3.29
CA GLY A 359 -27.55 -25.39 -2.05
C GLY A 359 -28.70 -26.38 -1.94
N SER A 360 -28.94 -26.91 -0.74
CA SER A 360 -30.09 -27.76 -0.47
C SER A 360 -31.43 -27.01 -0.62
N ALA A 361 -32.51 -27.74 -0.93
CA ALA A 361 -33.85 -27.15 -1.03
C ALA A 361 -34.32 -26.41 0.25
N ALA A 362 -33.67 -26.66 1.41
CA ALA A 362 -33.95 -25.98 2.67
C ALA A 362 -33.15 -24.67 2.87
N THR A 363 -32.01 -24.51 2.19
CA THR A 363 -31.12 -23.35 2.30
C THR A 363 -31.34 -22.32 1.19
N VAL A 364 -31.93 -22.72 0.05
CA VAL A 364 -32.17 -21.85 -1.12
C VAL A 364 -33.64 -21.36 -1.19
N ALA A 365 -34.21 -20.92 -0.06
CA ALA A 365 -35.59 -20.41 -0.02
C ALA A 365 -35.77 -19.11 -0.82
N GLU A 366 -34.68 -18.40 -1.13
CA GLU A 366 -34.61 -17.18 -1.95
C GLU A 366 -33.47 -17.30 -2.95
N THR A 367 -33.58 -16.66 -4.12
CA THR A 367 -32.54 -16.67 -5.16
C THR A 367 -31.26 -15.97 -4.67
N PRO A 368 -30.12 -16.67 -4.53
CA PRO A 368 -28.83 -16.03 -4.31
C PRO A 368 -28.38 -15.25 -5.55
N VAL A 369 -27.63 -14.17 -5.33
CA VAL A 369 -26.92 -13.43 -6.37
C VAL A 369 -25.43 -13.53 -6.11
N VAL A 370 -24.67 -13.93 -7.13
CA VAL A 370 -23.21 -14.04 -7.10
C VAL A 370 -22.65 -13.27 -8.28
N TYR A 371 -21.60 -12.50 -8.05
CA TYR A 371 -20.96 -11.71 -9.08
C TYR A 371 -19.58 -12.29 -9.41
N VAL A 372 -19.22 -12.29 -10.70
CA VAL A 372 -17.92 -12.73 -11.20
C VAL A 372 -17.34 -11.62 -12.06
N ASP A 373 -16.10 -11.24 -11.77
CA ASP A 373 -15.44 -10.04 -12.35
C ASP A 373 -14.22 -10.37 -13.19
N ASP A 374 -13.46 -11.40 -12.78
CA ASP A 374 -12.29 -11.87 -13.53
C ASP A 374 -12.20 -13.39 -13.52
N ILE A 375 -11.70 -13.93 -14.63
CA ILE A 375 -11.26 -15.32 -14.72
C ILE A 375 -9.87 -15.37 -15.31
N THR A 376 -8.92 -16.01 -14.63
CA THR A 376 -7.53 -16.14 -15.12
C THR A 376 -7.01 -17.56 -14.98
N VAL A 377 -6.24 -18.03 -15.96
CA VAL A 377 -5.59 -19.34 -15.93
C VAL A 377 -4.08 -19.15 -15.82
N VAL A 378 -3.47 -19.79 -14.82
CA VAL A 378 -2.05 -19.69 -14.48
C VAL A 378 -1.39 -21.07 -14.53
N ARG A 379 -0.16 -21.15 -15.05
CA ARG A 379 0.64 -22.37 -15.01
C ARG A 379 1.57 -22.44 -13.80
N PRO A 380 1.60 -23.54 -13.01
CA PRO A 380 2.53 -23.69 -11.89
C PRO A 380 4.00 -23.82 -12.35
N GLY A 381 4.91 -23.01 -11.79
CA GLY A 381 6.36 -23.15 -12.02
C GLY A 381 7.23 -21.89 -12.20
N GLY A 382 6.73 -20.67 -11.95
CA GLY A 382 7.58 -19.49 -11.75
C GLY A 382 8.19 -19.48 -10.33
N VAL A 383 9.43 -19.01 -10.15
CA VAL A 383 10.15 -19.06 -8.86
C VAL A 383 9.79 -17.84 -7.99
N GLN A 384 9.29 -18.06 -6.77
CA GLN A 384 9.17 -17.05 -5.69
C GLN A 384 10.58 -16.69 -5.18
N PRO A 385 10.90 -15.42 -4.83
CA PRO A 385 12.19 -15.09 -4.23
C PRO A 385 12.32 -15.70 -2.82
N ASP A 386 13.54 -16.14 -2.47
CA ASP A 386 13.85 -16.67 -1.14
C ASP A 386 13.64 -15.58 -0.05
N PRO A 387 13.20 -15.94 1.17
CA PRO A 387 13.18 -15.01 2.30
C PRO A 387 14.54 -14.37 2.55
N VAL A 388 14.55 -13.10 2.91
CA VAL A 388 15.76 -12.32 3.18
C VAL A 388 15.94 -12.09 4.67
N ASN A 389 17.19 -11.91 5.08
CA ASN A 389 17.58 -11.76 6.47
C ASN A 389 17.51 -10.27 6.88
N VAL A 390 16.75 -9.99 7.94
CA VAL A 390 16.78 -8.70 8.64
C VAL A 390 17.52 -8.88 9.95
N THR A 391 18.73 -8.33 10.03
CA THR A 391 19.58 -8.36 11.21
C THR A 391 19.45 -7.06 12.00
N PHE A 392 18.93 -7.15 13.21
CA PHE A 392 18.91 -6.02 14.15
C PHE A 392 20.23 -5.95 14.91
N THR A 393 20.78 -4.75 15.05
CA THR A 393 21.89 -4.43 15.95
C THR A 393 21.45 -3.29 16.85
N VAL A 394 21.13 -3.59 18.10
CA VAL A 394 20.65 -2.61 19.09
C VAL A 394 21.80 -2.20 20.00
N ASN A 395 21.97 -0.89 20.19
CA ASN A 395 22.91 -0.31 21.14
C ASN A 395 22.16 0.30 22.33
N THR A 396 22.37 -0.25 23.53
CA THR A 396 21.72 0.16 24.76
C THR A 396 22.50 1.19 25.58
N SER A 397 23.63 1.72 25.07
CA SER A 397 24.53 2.62 25.82
C SER A 397 23.91 3.96 26.23
N THR A 398 22.81 4.36 25.60
CA THR A 398 22.05 5.56 25.93
C THR A 398 20.90 5.30 26.91
N ILE A 399 20.67 4.04 27.30
CA ILE A 399 19.72 3.68 28.36
C ILE A 399 20.39 3.95 29.71
N PRO A 400 19.74 4.66 30.64
CA PRO A 400 20.18 4.80 32.01
C PRO A 400 20.67 3.49 32.64
N ASP A 401 21.96 3.46 32.99
CA ASP A 401 22.76 2.36 33.54
C ASP A 401 21.99 1.19 34.18
N THR A 402 21.76 0.08 33.44
CA THR A 402 21.60 -1.29 34.00
C THR A 402 21.34 -2.44 32.99
N VAL A 403 21.11 -2.20 31.70
CA VAL A 403 20.72 -3.28 30.77
C VAL A 403 21.89 -4.24 30.50
N ASN A 404 21.82 -5.44 31.10
CA ASN A 404 22.82 -6.50 30.95
C ASN A 404 22.16 -7.87 30.70
N ALA A 405 22.93 -8.79 30.12
CA ALA A 405 22.46 -10.12 29.76
C ALA A 405 22.02 -11.00 30.94
N ASP A 406 22.43 -10.68 32.18
CA ASP A 406 22.12 -11.51 33.35
C ASP A 406 20.72 -11.23 33.91
N ASN A 407 20.21 -10.00 33.74
CA ASN A 407 18.96 -9.55 34.35
C ASN A 407 17.91 -9.06 33.33
N TYR A 408 18.28 -8.79 32.08
CA TYR A 408 17.40 -8.21 31.08
C TYR A 408 17.24 -9.10 29.84
N SER A 409 16.05 -9.05 29.26
CA SER A 409 15.77 -9.56 27.91
C SER A 409 15.38 -8.40 27.00
N LEU A 410 15.92 -8.39 25.78
CA LEU A 410 15.54 -7.42 24.74
C LEU A 410 14.59 -8.07 23.74
N TYR A 411 13.62 -7.28 23.29
CA TYR A 411 12.60 -7.67 22.31
C TYR A 411 12.57 -6.68 21.16
N ILE A 412 12.32 -7.18 19.95
CA ILE A 412 11.81 -6.37 18.84
C ILE A 412 10.28 -6.37 18.93
N ASN A 413 9.73 -5.16 18.95
CA ASN A 413 8.29 -4.92 18.97
C ASN A 413 7.92 -4.14 17.71
N GLY A 414 6.68 -4.25 17.25
CA GLY A 414 6.29 -3.61 16.01
C GLY A 414 5.13 -4.28 15.29
N ALA A 415 5.12 -4.13 13.97
CA ALA A 415 4.21 -4.81 13.07
C ALA A 415 4.88 -5.00 11.70
N ILE A 416 4.54 -6.09 11.02
CA ILE A 416 4.86 -6.28 9.60
C ILE A 416 3.62 -5.90 8.80
N LYS A 417 3.75 -4.94 7.89
CA LYS A 417 2.72 -4.50 6.95
C LYS A 417 3.11 -4.97 5.54
N GLY A 418 2.17 -5.48 4.77
CA GLY A 418 2.45 -6.04 3.44
C GLY A 418 1.42 -7.10 3.04
N ALA A 419 1.55 -7.64 1.83
CA ALA A 419 0.62 -8.63 1.28
C ALA A 419 0.60 -9.95 2.08
N GLY A 420 1.59 -10.19 2.95
CA GLY A 420 1.66 -11.31 3.90
C GLY A 420 1.46 -10.93 5.37
N ALA A 421 0.87 -9.75 5.68
CA ALA A 421 0.81 -9.21 7.04
C ALA A 421 0.21 -10.19 8.06
N GLY A 422 1.08 -10.72 8.90
CA GLY A 422 0.79 -11.41 10.16
C GLY A 422 1.64 -10.81 11.27
N GLN A 423 1.28 -11.07 12.53
CA GLN A 423 2.02 -10.59 13.70
C GLN A 423 3.33 -11.39 13.95
N SER A 424 3.97 -11.96 12.90
CA SER A 424 5.14 -12.85 13.03
C SER A 424 6.11 -12.76 11.85
N PHE A 425 7.40 -12.96 12.12
CA PHE A 425 8.44 -13.26 11.12
C PHE A 425 8.23 -14.64 10.46
N VAL A 426 8.94 -14.93 9.37
CA VAL A 426 8.83 -16.22 8.65
C VAL A 426 9.15 -17.42 9.55
N GLY A 427 10.04 -17.24 10.54
CA GLY A 427 10.39 -18.25 11.55
C GLY A 427 9.31 -18.51 12.60
N GLY A 428 8.25 -17.71 12.64
CA GLY A 428 7.12 -17.82 13.57
C GLY A 428 7.22 -16.95 14.82
N GLU A 429 8.36 -16.29 15.06
CA GLU A 429 8.53 -15.35 16.16
C GLU A 429 7.59 -14.16 15.97
N THR A 430 6.80 -13.87 16.99
CA THR A 430 5.82 -12.79 16.97
C THR A 430 6.46 -11.42 17.16
N ILE A 431 6.00 -10.46 16.37
CA ILE A 431 6.28 -9.03 16.51
C ILE A 431 4.94 -8.32 16.72
N THR A 432 4.71 -7.84 17.94
CA THR A 432 3.51 -7.09 18.33
C THR A 432 3.91 -5.78 19.00
N TRP A 433 3.01 -4.81 19.08
CA TRP A 433 3.28 -3.53 19.75
C TRP A 433 3.28 -3.62 21.28
N ASP A 434 2.74 -4.72 21.82
CA ASP A 434 2.52 -4.97 23.24
C ASP A 434 3.54 -5.98 23.83
N ALA A 435 3.30 -6.40 25.07
CA ALA A 435 4.19 -7.32 25.76
C ALA A 435 4.25 -8.75 25.18
N ASN A 436 3.40 -9.09 24.20
CA ASN A 436 3.27 -10.44 23.64
C ASN A 436 4.27 -10.74 22.51
N ALA A 437 5.12 -9.79 22.13
CA ALA A 437 6.18 -10.04 21.15
C ALA A 437 7.16 -11.10 21.67
N THR A 438 7.51 -12.06 20.82
CA THR A 438 8.43 -13.16 21.14
C THR A 438 9.77 -13.06 20.43
N ALA A 439 9.93 -12.11 19.51
CA ALA A 439 11.20 -11.81 18.85
C ALA A 439 12.20 -11.18 19.83
N THR A 440 13.14 -11.96 20.36
CA THR A 440 14.19 -11.52 21.30
C THR A 440 15.53 -11.19 20.65
N LEU A 441 16.44 -10.52 21.36
CA LEU A 441 17.83 -10.32 20.94
C LEU A 441 18.83 -10.98 21.90
N ASP A 442 19.94 -11.44 21.34
CA ASP A 442 21.08 -11.98 22.07
C ASP A 442 22.09 -10.85 22.37
N ASN A 443 22.57 -10.76 23.62
CA ASN A 443 23.67 -9.86 23.96
C ASN A 443 24.98 -10.37 23.36
N VAL A 444 25.66 -9.52 22.59
CA VAL A 444 26.95 -9.84 21.93
C VAL A 444 28.15 -9.16 22.59
N GLY A 445 27.93 -8.51 23.72
CA GLY A 445 28.97 -7.90 24.56
C GLY A 445 28.77 -6.40 24.77
N GLY A 446 29.03 -5.94 26.00
CA GLY A 446 28.75 -4.56 26.41
C GLY A 446 27.28 -4.21 26.19
N ASP A 447 27.04 -3.06 25.58
CA ASP A 447 25.71 -2.54 25.28
C ASP A 447 25.13 -3.02 23.94
N TYR A 448 25.75 -4.00 23.27
CA TYR A 448 25.31 -4.44 21.95
C TYR A 448 24.51 -5.74 21.99
N TRP A 449 23.39 -5.73 21.28
CA TRP A 449 22.46 -6.85 21.15
C TRP A 449 22.13 -7.10 19.68
N THR A 450 21.93 -8.36 19.28
CA THR A 450 21.61 -8.70 17.89
C THR A 450 20.61 -9.83 17.77
N ALA A 451 19.85 -9.83 16.68
CA ALA A 451 19.06 -10.96 16.22
C ALA A 451 18.89 -10.87 14.70
N THR A 452 18.63 -12.01 14.05
CA THR A 452 18.31 -12.05 12.62
C THR A 452 17.00 -12.76 12.43
N TYR A 453 16.09 -12.13 11.71
CA TYR A 453 14.78 -12.66 11.38
C TYR A 453 14.57 -12.69 9.87
N GLN A 454 13.88 -13.72 9.38
CA GLN A 454 13.57 -13.83 7.96
C GLN A 454 12.26 -13.11 7.65
N MET A 455 12.27 -12.31 6.58
CA MET A 455 11.13 -11.59 6.05
C MET A 455 11.00 -11.83 4.54
N MET A 456 9.78 -11.69 4.02
CA MET A 456 9.57 -11.77 2.58
C MET A 456 10.03 -10.46 1.92
N PRO A 457 10.80 -10.53 0.82
CA PRO A 457 11.11 -9.34 0.03
C PRO A 457 9.84 -8.59 -0.38
N GLY A 458 9.75 -7.30 -0.06
CA GLY A 458 8.59 -6.44 -0.30
C GLY A 458 7.75 -6.13 0.95
N ASP A 459 7.93 -6.85 2.06
CA ASP A 459 7.24 -6.54 3.31
C ASP A 459 7.80 -5.27 3.99
N THR A 460 6.93 -4.47 4.56
CA THR A 460 7.27 -3.31 5.39
C THR A 460 7.37 -3.72 6.86
N LEU A 461 8.55 -3.59 7.44
CA LEU A 461 8.78 -3.73 8.86
C LEU A 461 8.60 -2.38 9.55
N LEU A 462 7.60 -2.25 10.43
CA LEU A 462 7.53 -1.19 11.44
C LEU A 462 8.10 -1.74 12.75
N TYR A 463 9.07 -1.06 13.33
CA TYR A 463 9.75 -1.62 14.51
C TYR A 463 10.17 -0.58 15.55
N LYS A 464 10.25 -1.07 16.78
CA LYS A 464 10.90 -0.51 17.96
C LYS A 464 11.58 -1.66 18.71
N TYR A 465 12.32 -1.33 19.77
CA TYR A 465 12.79 -2.36 20.70
C TYR A 465 12.36 -2.03 22.12
N ARG A 466 12.21 -3.08 22.92
CA ARG A 466 11.84 -3.04 24.34
C ARG A 466 12.87 -3.85 25.13
N TYR A 467 13.14 -3.46 26.37
CA TYR A 467 13.90 -4.27 27.32
C TYR A 467 13.02 -4.60 28.54
N LEU A 468 13.26 -5.72 29.20
CA LEU A 468 12.49 -6.15 30.37
C LEU A 468 13.42 -6.74 31.44
N ASN A 469 13.30 -6.27 32.68
CA ASN A 469 13.94 -6.89 33.85
C ASN A 469 13.00 -7.96 34.46
N ALA A 470 13.48 -9.19 34.65
CA ALA A 470 12.66 -10.27 35.19
C ALA A 470 12.50 -10.24 36.74
N VAL A 471 13.22 -9.35 37.45
CA VAL A 471 13.39 -9.40 38.92
C VAL A 471 12.61 -8.30 39.66
N THR A 472 12.38 -7.15 39.03
CA THR A 472 11.61 -6.02 39.57
C THR A 472 10.42 -5.77 38.66
N GLU A 473 9.20 -5.70 39.20
CA GLU A 473 8.01 -5.43 38.38
C GLU A 473 8.20 -4.11 37.61
N ALA A 474 7.96 -4.17 36.31
CA ALA A 474 8.13 -3.07 35.37
C ALA A 474 7.42 -1.81 35.87
N SER A 475 8.20 -0.81 36.30
CA SER A 475 7.69 0.56 36.33
C SER A 475 7.49 1.03 34.89
N ASP A 476 6.50 1.88 34.64
CA ASP A 476 6.12 2.41 33.32
C ASP A 476 7.30 3.04 32.51
N ASP A 477 8.43 3.31 33.17
CA ASP A 477 9.68 3.82 32.61
C ASP A 477 10.62 2.73 32.01
N GLU A 478 10.33 1.43 32.22
CA GLU A 478 11.17 0.30 31.79
C GLU A 478 10.78 -0.28 30.42
N ASN A 479 10.27 0.55 29.51
CA ASN A 479 9.63 0.09 28.27
C ASN A 479 10.45 0.32 26.98
N GLY A 480 11.71 0.73 27.08
CA GLY A 480 12.46 1.14 25.90
C GLY A 480 11.85 2.39 25.27
N PHE A 481 11.81 2.46 23.95
CA PHE A 481 11.23 3.59 23.20
C PHE A 481 9.67 3.60 23.21
N ALA A 482 9.06 3.02 24.24
CA ALA A 482 7.61 2.84 24.30
C ALA A 482 7.05 3.54 25.54
N THR A 483 6.19 4.53 25.33
CA THR A 483 5.04 4.69 26.22
C THR A 483 3.92 3.80 25.69
N ASP A 484 3.17 3.17 26.59
CA ASP A 484 2.27 2.03 26.31
C ASP A 484 1.01 2.36 25.49
N VAL A 485 0.99 3.50 24.78
CA VAL A 485 -0.11 3.87 23.89
C VAL A 485 0.47 4.57 22.66
N ASN A 486 0.56 3.82 21.55
CA ASN A 486 0.59 4.45 20.24
C ASN A 486 -0.62 3.98 19.41
N PRO A 487 -1.75 4.71 19.47
CA PRO A 487 -2.84 4.54 18.53
C PRO A 487 -2.71 5.46 17.30
N ALA A 488 -1.78 6.42 17.28
CA ALA A 488 -1.63 7.42 16.20
C ALA A 488 -0.30 8.21 16.31
N GLY A 489 0.62 8.00 15.36
CA GLY A 489 1.24 9.13 14.65
C GLY A 489 2.71 9.51 14.86
N TRP A 490 3.42 9.15 15.93
CA TRP A 490 4.80 9.63 16.10
C TRP A 490 5.70 8.52 16.68
N ASP A 491 6.90 8.37 16.11
CA ASP A 491 7.98 7.47 16.55
C ASP A 491 7.92 5.97 16.17
N THR A 492 7.77 5.66 14.88
CA THR A 492 8.05 4.31 14.35
C THR A 492 9.05 4.35 13.18
N ARG A 493 10.08 3.50 13.21
CA ARG A 493 10.98 3.30 12.07
C ARG A 493 10.36 2.27 11.14
N GLY A 494 10.05 2.67 9.91
CA GLY A 494 9.51 1.82 8.86
C GLY A 494 10.54 1.55 7.77
N ILE A 495 10.67 0.30 7.33
CA ILE A 495 11.52 -0.08 6.20
C ILE A 495 10.84 -1.14 5.35
N VAL A 496 10.88 -0.98 4.02
CA VAL A 496 10.55 -2.03 3.06
C VAL A 496 11.76 -2.94 2.89
N VAL A 497 11.61 -4.21 3.22
CA VAL A 497 12.71 -5.18 3.18
C VAL A 497 12.80 -5.78 1.79
N THR A 498 13.86 -5.50 1.02
CA THR A 498 14.00 -5.98 -0.37
C THR A 498 15.19 -6.91 -0.56
N SER A 499 16.11 -6.94 0.39
CA SER A 499 17.32 -7.76 0.41
C SER A 499 17.80 -7.98 1.85
N ASP A 500 18.83 -8.80 2.05
CA ASP A 500 19.46 -8.95 3.36
C ASP A 500 19.88 -7.56 3.90
N THR A 501 19.32 -7.20 5.06
CA THR A 501 19.39 -5.85 5.61
C THR A 501 19.91 -5.88 7.05
N VAL A 502 20.80 -4.96 7.39
CA VAL A 502 21.25 -4.72 8.78
C VAL A 502 20.66 -3.42 9.29
N LEU A 503 19.84 -3.51 10.34
CA LEU A 503 19.21 -2.37 11.01
C LEU A 503 19.97 -2.03 12.29
N ASN A 504 20.67 -0.89 12.28
CA ASN A 504 21.28 -0.34 13.48
C ASN A 504 20.24 0.48 14.25
N VAL A 505 20.04 0.16 15.53
CA VAL A 505 18.94 0.68 16.35
C VAL A 505 19.51 1.27 17.64
N ASP A 506 19.49 2.60 17.72
CA ASP A 506 19.89 3.33 18.93
C ASP A 506 18.67 3.79 19.72
N TYR A 507 18.79 3.84 21.06
CA TYR A 507 17.81 4.49 21.94
C TYR A 507 17.92 6.02 21.84
N PHE A 508 16.79 6.70 21.74
CA PHE A 508 16.67 8.14 21.96
C PHE A 508 15.57 8.37 23.00
N ASN A 509 15.91 8.99 24.13
CA ASN A 509 14.94 9.36 25.16
C ASN A 509 14.58 10.84 25.02
N ASP A 510 13.31 11.14 24.76
CA ASP A 510 12.75 12.51 24.78
C ASP A 510 11.97 12.80 26.07
N SER A 511 11.95 11.89 27.06
CA SER A 511 11.19 12.16 28.29
C SER A 511 11.96 13.09 29.24
N SER A 512 11.23 14.06 29.77
CA SER A 512 11.68 15.11 30.69
C SER A 512 12.14 14.61 32.07
N ASP A 513 12.15 13.31 32.32
CA ASP A 513 12.21 12.74 33.68
C ASP A 513 13.11 11.48 33.79
N SER A 514 14.32 11.49 33.24
CA SER A 514 15.32 10.43 33.52
C SER A 514 16.77 10.94 33.52
N PRO A 515 17.73 10.17 34.07
CA PRO A 515 18.31 10.18 35.42
C PRO A 515 19.43 11.23 35.61
N ALA A 516 19.93 11.35 36.84
CA ALA A 516 20.98 12.32 37.16
C ALA A 516 22.28 12.04 36.36
N PRO A 517 22.99 13.07 35.87
CA PRO A 517 24.14 12.99 34.94
C PRO A 517 25.36 12.15 35.34
N ALA A 518 25.34 11.45 36.47
CA ALA A 518 26.49 10.68 36.96
C ALA A 518 26.72 9.37 36.17
N ASP A 519 25.73 8.90 35.43
CA ASP A 519 25.73 7.56 34.81
C ASP A 519 26.07 7.59 33.29
N LEU A 520 26.46 8.74 32.72
CA LEU A 520 26.72 8.91 31.27
C LEU A 520 28.10 9.53 30.97
N VAL A 521 29.18 9.01 31.57
CA VAL A 521 30.53 9.59 31.37
C VAL A 521 31.48 8.57 30.73
N PRO A 522 31.61 8.52 29.38
CA PRO A 522 32.55 7.61 28.70
C PRO A 522 34.01 8.09 28.74
N PHE A 523 34.35 9.02 29.64
CA PHE A 523 35.70 9.57 29.81
C PHE A 523 35.98 9.89 31.29
N GLU A 524 37.25 9.77 31.69
CA GLU A 524 37.68 10.16 33.05
C GLU A 524 37.65 11.69 33.18
N SER A 525 36.90 12.20 34.17
CA SER A 525 36.97 13.62 34.52
C SER A 525 38.39 13.97 35.01
N LYS A 526 38.99 15.02 34.46
CA LYS A 526 40.27 15.56 34.93
C LYS A 526 40.01 16.81 35.77
N GLU A 527 40.78 16.96 36.84
CA GLU A 527 40.58 17.97 37.89
C GLU A 527 40.45 19.41 37.34
N ASP A 528 41.00 19.68 36.16
CA ASP A 528 41.05 21.01 35.53
C ASP A 528 40.31 21.08 34.16
N SER A 529 39.25 20.29 33.94
CA SER A 529 38.50 20.33 32.66
C SER A 529 36.97 20.27 32.82
N VAL A 530 36.25 20.88 31.88
CA VAL A 530 34.80 20.71 31.67
C VAL A 530 34.59 20.00 30.34
N THR A 531 33.87 18.87 30.35
CA THR A 531 33.52 18.13 29.14
C THR A 531 32.05 18.37 28.79
N VAL A 532 31.78 18.70 27.54
CA VAL A 532 30.43 18.93 27.00
C VAL A 532 30.20 17.93 25.86
N MET A 533 29.10 17.18 25.92
CA MET A 533 28.69 16.20 24.89
C MET A 533 27.39 16.65 24.23
N PHE A 534 27.33 16.54 22.90
CA PHE A 534 26.11 16.73 22.10
C PHE A 534 26.19 15.83 20.86
N ARG A 535 25.05 15.36 20.36
CA ARG A 535 24.91 14.70 19.04
C ARG A 535 24.10 15.63 18.13
N VAL A 536 24.40 15.64 16.81
CA VAL A 536 23.75 16.52 15.82
C VAL A 536 23.17 15.68 14.68
N ASN A 537 21.88 15.84 14.37
CA ASN A 537 21.24 15.22 13.22
C ASN A 537 21.42 16.12 11.98
N VAL A 538 21.89 15.54 10.87
CA VAL A 538 22.17 16.23 9.60
C VAL A 538 21.50 15.53 8.39
N GLY A 539 20.57 14.60 8.62
CA GLY A 539 20.00 13.75 7.56
C GLY A 539 19.30 14.52 6.44
N GLY A 540 18.50 15.53 6.77
CA GLY A 540 17.83 16.37 5.76
C GLY A 540 18.82 17.19 4.93
N GLN A 541 19.90 17.67 5.56
CA GLN A 541 20.95 18.43 4.88
C GLN A 541 21.75 17.57 3.92
N VAL A 542 21.96 16.29 4.23
CA VAL A 542 22.59 15.30 3.33
C VAL A 542 21.74 15.07 2.10
N GLN A 543 20.43 14.92 2.27
CA GLN A 543 19.51 14.66 1.15
C GLN A 543 19.41 15.84 0.18
N VAL A 544 19.38 17.07 0.70
CA VAL A 544 19.37 18.29 -0.15
C VAL A 544 20.77 18.73 -0.60
N GLY A 545 21.80 17.90 -0.36
CA GLY A 545 23.18 18.13 -0.80
C GLY A 545 23.89 19.30 -0.11
N SER A 546 23.36 19.77 1.02
CA SER A 546 23.90 20.89 1.79
C SER A 546 24.88 20.48 2.91
N PHE A 547 25.09 19.17 3.10
CA PHE A 547 26.08 18.61 4.01
C PHE A 547 26.59 17.25 3.48
N ASP A 548 27.91 17.10 3.33
CA ASP A 548 28.56 15.85 2.94
C ASP A 548 29.23 15.20 4.18
N PRO A 549 28.77 14.03 4.66
CA PRO A 549 29.32 13.40 5.86
C PRO A 549 30.76 12.87 5.71
N GLU A 550 31.28 12.75 4.48
CA GLU A 550 32.65 12.32 4.21
C GLU A 550 33.64 13.49 4.21
N THR A 551 33.18 14.72 3.94
CA THR A 551 34.07 15.89 3.82
C THR A 551 33.77 17.02 4.79
N ASP A 552 32.53 17.15 5.25
CA ASP A 552 32.10 18.20 6.15
C ASP A 552 32.22 17.77 7.62
N GLN A 553 32.51 18.72 8.49
CA GLN A 553 32.69 18.50 9.92
C GLN A 553 31.73 19.34 10.73
N VAL A 554 31.15 18.74 11.76
CA VAL A 554 30.33 19.45 12.76
C VAL A 554 31.27 20.07 13.80
N GLY A 555 31.31 21.39 13.85
CA GLY A 555 32.09 22.14 14.85
C GLY A 555 31.19 22.82 15.90
N LEU A 556 31.65 22.85 17.15
CA LEU A 556 31.06 23.69 18.19
C LEU A 556 31.75 25.05 18.19
N ARG A 557 30.99 26.15 18.16
CA ARG A 557 31.53 27.52 18.28
C ARG A 557 31.07 28.15 19.60
N GLY A 558 32.02 28.53 20.45
CA GLY A 558 31.78 29.19 21.75
C GLY A 558 32.42 30.58 21.84
N ASN A 559 31.97 31.40 22.79
CA ASN A 559 32.53 32.72 23.13
C ASN A 559 33.77 32.56 24.03
N PRO A 560 34.92 33.24 23.80
CA PRO A 560 36.21 32.89 24.42
C PRO A 560 36.36 33.14 25.92
N GLU A 561 35.42 33.81 26.60
CA GLU A 561 35.60 34.15 28.03
C GLU A 561 35.80 32.92 28.93
N PHE A 562 35.49 31.71 28.44
CA PHE A 562 35.60 30.45 29.20
C PHE A 562 36.71 29.49 28.76
N PHE A 563 37.40 29.72 27.64
CA PHE A 563 38.39 28.77 27.10
C PHE A 563 39.76 29.43 26.91
N ASN A 564 40.70 29.14 27.81
CA ASN A 564 42.09 29.56 27.66
C ASN A 564 42.78 28.64 26.64
N ASN A 565 42.74 29.00 25.36
CA ASN A 565 43.42 28.28 24.28
C ASN A 565 44.89 28.75 24.20
N PRO A 566 45.91 27.94 24.54
CA PRO A 566 47.30 28.37 24.45
C PRO A 566 47.84 28.17 23.02
N SER A 567 47.17 28.73 22.00
CA SER A 567 47.74 29.08 20.68
C SER A 567 46.71 29.59 19.66
N ASP A 568 45.68 30.33 20.08
CA ASP A 568 45.05 31.31 19.16
C ASP A 568 45.78 32.65 19.25
#